data_AF-A0A972ILJ5-F1
#
_entry.id   AF-A0A972ILJ5-F1
#
_cell.length_a   1.000
_cell.length_b   1.000
_cell.length_c   1.000
_cell.angle_alpha   90.00
_cell.angle_beta   90.00
_cell.angle_gamma   90.00
#
_symmetry.space_group_name_H-M   'P 1'
#
loop_
_entity.id
_entity.type
_entity.pdbx_description
1 polymer ?
#
loop_
_entity_poly.entity_id
_entity_poly.type
_entity_poly.pdbx_seq_one_letter_code
_entity_poly.pdbx_strand_id
1 'polypeptide(L)'
;MRTSDYIEQAWTNLWKKKLRTFLTTGGVVIGIGALVCMFAFGQGVQRNIRDQFDEMDLLNYINVSPRHGRQPEPAEFDPDAPETYSDAVPAGEPNKPVTVLDDKFIDGLMQMEGVEAAFPEMRFPAQVGLGKEDRFTFIQVVTAKACRSGLIQLRAGQPYASDDPNEMMISDSLLRRLGNTKPETAVGQKVEIRTIILDFSLASLMRMAFARGDQRLPISDQRYTFTIVGVIERMGFGGPMPIRSDACIPPGAAGRMRKLVLTGVSDLFQPAEQMAGYSTVTVRVASPSQVATVEAKLEERGLRTFALMDQLEEMQKGFIIVDMFLLAVGMIGVTVASLGIVNTMVMSILERYREIGVMKAVGATDGDVQRIFLFESGMIGLLGGAFGLALAWVVSFVINQVVNGFTAREGVPFIQYFSFPWWLCLGGIGFSVLVSLIAGIYPTRRAAHVDPVVALRHD
;
A
#
# COMPACT_ATOMS: atom_id res chain seq x y z
N MET A 1 -22.89 -36.40 34.87
CA MET A 1 -21.50 -36.56 34.40
C MET A 1 -20.78 -35.23 34.52
N ARG A 2 -19.50 -35.23 34.89
CA ARG A 2 -18.66 -34.03 34.86
C ARG A 2 -18.27 -33.72 33.41
N THR A 3 -17.90 -32.46 33.12
CA THR A 3 -17.44 -32.05 31.78
C THR A 3 -16.19 -32.82 31.31
N SER A 4 -15.34 -33.22 32.25
CA SER A 4 -14.17 -34.10 32.00
C SER A 4 -14.55 -35.44 31.38
N ASP A 5 -15.66 -36.03 31.84
CA ASP A 5 -16.05 -37.39 31.46
C ASP A 5 -16.50 -37.42 29.98
N TYR A 6 -17.16 -36.35 29.52
CA TYR A 6 -17.55 -36.21 28.11
C TYR A 6 -16.33 -36.07 27.19
N ILE A 7 -15.29 -35.35 27.62
CA ILE A 7 -14.05 -35.15 26.85
C ILE A 7 -13.28 -36.47 26.74
N GLU A 8 -13.15 -37.20 27.85
CA GLU A 8 -12.45 -38.49 27.87
C GLU A 8 -13.17 -39.53 27.00
N GLN A 9 -14.50 -39.60 27.07
CA GLN A 9 -15.29 -40.47 26.20
C GLN A 9 -15.16 -40.08 24.73
N ALA A 10 -15.25 -38.79 24.41
CA ALA A 10 -15.10 -38.30 23.05
C ALA A 10 -13.72 -38.62 22.47
N TRP A 11 -12.64 -38.39 23.22
CA TRP A 11 -11.28 -38.76 22.81
C TRP A 11 -11.15 -40.26 22.52
N THR A 12 -11.64 -41.09 23.43
CA THR A 12 -11.60 -42.55 23.29
C THR A 12 -12.38 -43.02 22.06
N ASN A 13 -13.53 -42.41 21.77
CA ASN A 13 -14.35 -42.74 20.61
C ASN A 13 -13.62 -42.40 19.30
N LEU A 14 -12.98 -41.23 19.22
CA LEU A 14 -12.22 -40.82 18.04
C LEU A 14 -11.06 -41.79 17.75
N TRP A 15 -10.36 -42.27 18.78
CA TRP A 15 -9.22 -43.16 18.60
C TRP A 15 -9.59 -44.59 18.19
N LYS A 16 -10.81 -45.04 18.53
CA LYS A 16 -11.31 -46.37 18.14
C LYS A 16 -11.55 -46.50 16.63
N LYS A 17 -11.85 -45.40 15.91
CA LYS A 17 -12.14 -45.40 14.48
C LYS A 17 -11.19 -44.47 13.70
N LYS A 18 -9.88 -44.73 13.85
CA LYS A 18 -8.77 -43.92 13.29
C LYS A 18 -8.95 -43.48 11.84
N LEU A 19 -9.30 -44.40 10.94
CA LEU A 19 -9.41 -44.11 9.51
C LEU A 19 -10.51 -43.07 9.24
N ARG A 20 -11.70 -43.29 9.79
CA ARG A 20 -12.84 -42.38 9.63
C ARG A 20 -12.51 -41.00 10.20
N THR A 21 -12.06 -40.96 11.44
CA THR A 21 -11.69 -39.70 12.10
C THR A 21 -10.61 -38.96 11.32
N PHE A 22 -9.63 -39.67 10.75
CA PHE A 22 -8.61 -39.08 9.91
C PHE A 22 -9.17 -38.47 8.62
N LEU A 23 -10.05 -39.17 7.90
CA LEU A 23 -10.68 -38.63 6.68
C LEU A 23 -11.54 -37.39 6.98
N THR A 24 -12.38 -37.45 8.01
CA THR A 24 -13.28 -36.35 8.38
C THR A 24 -12.49 -35.15 8.89
N THR A 25 -11.53 -35.38 9.79
CA THR A 25 -10.65 -34.31 10.29
C THR A 25 -9.81 -33.74 9.15
N GLY A 26 -9.32 -34.57 8.22
CA GLY A 26 -8.56 -34.14 7.05
C GLY A 26 -9.33 -33.15 6.16
N GLY A 27 -10.63 -33.38 5.93
CA GLY A 27 -11.48 -32.41 5.23
C GLY A 27 -11.56 -31.06 5.94
N VAL A 28 -11.69 -31.07 7.27
CA VAL A 28 -11.69 -29.84 8.10
C VAL A 28 -10.32 -29.16 8.07
N VAL A 29 -9.23 -29.93 8.18
CA VAL A 29 -7.85 -29.43 8.10
C VAL A 29 -7.60 -28.69 6.79
N ILE A 30 -8.00 -29.28 5.66
CA ILE A 30 -7.83 -28.66 4.34
C ILE A 30 -8.70 -27.40 4.23
N GLY A 31 -9.97 -27.45 4.64
CA GLY A 31 -10.88 -26.31 4.56
C GLY A 31 -10.42 -25.13 5.41
N ILE A 32 -10.14 -25.36 6.69
CA ILE A 32 -9.69 -24.30 7.62
C ILE A 32 -8.26 -23.85 7.29
N GLY A 33 -7.37 -24.78 6.93
CA GLY A 33 -6.01 -24.45 6.52
C GLY A 33 -5.99 -23.54 5.28
N ALA A 34 -6.79 -23.84 4.26
CA ALA A 34 -6.93 -22.98 3.08
C ALA A 34 -7.48 -21.59 3.45
N LEU A 35 -8.55 -21.54 4.25
CA LEU A 35 -9.15 -20.26 4.67
C LEU A 35 -8.16 -19.39 5.45
N VAL A 36 -7.47 -19.96 6.44
CA VAL A 36 -6.48 -19.21 7.23
C VAL A 36 -5.28 -18.82 6.38
N CYS A 37 -4.80 -19.70 5.50
CA CYS A 37 -3.68 -19.40 4.60
C CYS A 37 -4.00 -18.22 3.67
N MET A 38 -5.20 -18.20 3.09
CA MET A 38 -5.66 -17.11 2.22
C MET A 38 -5.74 -15.78 2.97
N PHE A 39 -6.32 -15.78 4.17
CA PHE A 39 -6.43 -14.57 4.98
C PHE A 39 -5.05 -14.08 5.46
N ALA A 40 -4.17 -14.99 5.88
CA ALA A 40 -2.81 -14.68 6.31
C ALA A 40 -1.97 -14.08 5.17
N PHE A 41 -2.19 -14.53 3.93
CA PHE A 41 -1.57 -13.95 2.74
C PHE A 41 -2.02 -12.50 2.51
N GLY A 42 -3.33 -12.25 2.50
CA GLY A 42 -3.88 -10.90 2.32
C GLY A 42 -3.31 -9.91 3.35
N GLN A 43 -3.30 -10.31 4.63
CA GLN A 43 -2.70 -9.52 5.71
C GLN A 43 -1.18 -9.35 5.58
N GLY A 44 -0.47 -10.38 5.11
CA GLY A 44 0.97 -10.31 4.89
C GLY A 44 1.35 -9.31 3.79
N VAL A 45 0.65 -9.35 2.66
CA VAL A 45 0.84 -8.41 1.55
C VAL A 45 0.50 -6.98 1.97
N GLN A 46 -0.65 -6.76 2.60
CA GLN A 46 -1.06 -5.43 3.09
C GLN A 46 -0.03 -4.86 4.08
N ARG A 47 0.43 -5.67 5.03
CA ARG A 47 1.45 -5.28 6.00
C ARG A 47 2.76 -4.96 5.31
N ASN A 48 3.21 -5.78 4.38
CA ASN A 48 4.48 -5.53 3.69
C ASN A 48 4.45 -4.22 2.88
N ILE A 49 3.35 -3.95 2.17
CA ILE A 49 3.17 -2.69 1.45
C ILE A 49 3.22 -1.51 2.43
N ARG A 50 2.48 -1.60 3.55
CA ARG A 50 2.45 -0.54 4.56
C ARG A 50 3.81 -0.30 5.21
N ASP A 51 4.47 -1.37 5.63
CA ASP A 51 5.78 -1.31 6.30
C ASP A 51 6.84 -0.73 5.36
N GLN A 52 6.81 -1.05 4.06
CA GLN A 52 7.71 -0.43 3.07
C GLN A 52 7.53 1.09 2.98
N PHE A 53 6.29 1.58 2.95
CA PHE A 53 6.03 3.02 2.90
C PHE A 53 6.35 3.73 4.22
N ASP A 54 6.15 3.06 5.35
CA ASP A 54 6.45 3.58 6.69
C ASP A 54 7.96 3.65 6.94
N GLU A 55 8.74 2.64 6.54
CA GLU A 55 10.22 2.66 6.59
C GLU A 55 10.80 3.83 5.79
N MET A 56 10.11 4.25 4.73
CA MET A 56 10.50 5.39 3.90
C MET A 56 9.93 6.73 4.40
N ASP A 57 9.23 6.75 5.53
CA ASP A 57 8.54 7.92 6.12
C ASP A 57 7.49 8.56 5.19
N LEU A 58 7.10 7.90 4.10
CA LEU A 58 6.32 8.52 3.02
C LEU A 58 4.87 8.80 3.40
N LEU A 59 4.37 8.14 4.44
CA LEU A 59 2.99 8.26 4.93
C LEU A 59 2.70 9.61 5.60
N ASN A 60 3.76 10.36 5.94
CA ASN A 60 3.65 11.64 6.63
C ASN A 60 3.58 12.85 5.70
N TYR A 61 3.55 12.65 4.38
CA TYR A 61 3.61 13.74 3.41
C TYR A 61 2.27 14.00 2.70
N ILE A 62 1.93 15.28 2.58
CA ILE A 62 0.79 15.82 1.85
C ILE A 62 1.34 16.74 0.77
N ASN A 63 1.00 16.49 -0.49
CA ASN A 63 1.28 17.42 -1.57
C ASN A 63 0.09 18.35 -1.75
N VAL A 64 0.34 19.66 -1.69
CA VAL A 64 -0.66 20.71 -1.76
C VAL A 64 -0.45 21.50 -3.03
N SER A 65 -1.48 21.63 -3.85
CA SER A 65 -1.44 22.39 -5.10
C SER A 65 -2.63 23.33 -5.20
N PRO A 66 -2.53 24.46 -5.94
CA PRO A 66 -3.66 25.31 -6.19
C PRO A 66 -4.69 24.53 -6.99
N ARG A 67 -5.95 24.61 -6.57
CA ARG A 67 -7.07 24.07 -7.35
C ARG A 67 -7.24 24.96 -8.59
N HIS A 68 -6.51 24.66 -9.64
CA HIS A 68 -6.72 25.30 -10.94
C HIS A 68 -8.14 24.94 -11.40
N GLY A 69 -8.90 25.96 -11.81
CA GLY A 69 -10.23 25.76 -12.39
C GLY A 69 -10.13 24.70 -13.47
N ARG A 70 -10.98 23.67 -13.36
CA ARG A 70 -11.06 22.55 -14.30
C ARG A 70 -11.05 23.11 -15.71
N GLN A 71 -10.01 22.79 -16.50
CA GLN A 71 -10.11 22.97 -17.94
C GLN A 71 -11.35 22.15 -18.35
N PRO A 72 -12.37 22.76 -18.99
CA PRO A 72 -13.60 22.04 -19.30
C PRO A 72 -13.21 20.76 -20.01
N GLU A 73 -13.70 19.61 -19.51
CA GLU A 73 -13.60 18.37 -20.25
C GLU A 73 -14.12 18.67 -21.67
N PRO A 74 -13.41 18.24 -22.74
CA PRO A 74 -13.95 18.41 -24.07
C PRO A 74 -15.34 17.78 -24.04
N ALA A 75 -16.36 18.62 -24.29
CA ALA A 75 -17.74 18.22 -24.21
C ALA A 75 -17.89 16.89 -24.96
N GLU A 76 -18.61 15.94 -24.34
CA GLU A 76 -19.00 14.69 -24.99
C GLU A 76 -19.45 15.04 -26.42
N PHE A 77 -18.77 14.47 -27.42
CA PHE A 77 -19.06 14.78 -28.81
C PHE A 77 -20.47 14.30 -29.12
N ASP A 78 -21.43 15.22 -29.06
CA ASP A 78 -22.82 15.02 -29.47
C ASP A 78 -22.92 15.31 -30.98
N PRO A 79 -23.06 14.28 -31.84
CA PRO A 79 -23.11 14.45 -33.29
C PRO A 79 -24.36 15.18 -33.79
N ASP A 80 -25.37 15.38 -32.94
CA ASP A 80 -26.63 16.05 -33.29
C ASP A 80 -26.69 17.50 -32.76
N ALA A 81 -25.63 17.99 -32.10
CA ALA A 81 -25.58 19.37 -31.62
C ALA A 81 -25.37 20.34 -32.80
N PRO A 82 -26.19 21.39 -32.96
CA PRO A 82 -26.05 22.35 -34.06
C PRO A 82 -24.68 23.04 -33.98
N GLU A 83 -23.92 23.00 -35.09
CA GLU A 83 -22.62 23.67 -35.26
C GLU A 83 -22.73 25.19 -35.09
N THR A 84 -22.83 25.63 -33.85
CA THR A 84 -22.76 27.04 -33.49
C THR A 84 -21.35 27.25 -32.97
N TYR A 85 -20.47 27.76 -33.82
CA TYR A 85 -19.20 28.34 -33.39
C TYR A 85 -19.51 29.56 -32.50
N SER A 86 -19.78 29.32 -31.23
CA SER A 86 -19.86 30.36 -30.21
C SER A 86 -18.46 30.52 -29.61
N ASP A 87 -17.81 31.64 -29.90
CA ASP A 87 -16.54 32.11 -29.30
C ASP A 87 -16.67 32.44 -27.80
N ALA A 88 -17.47 31.67 -27.05
CA ALA A 88 -17.59 31.79 -25.62
C ALA A 88 -17.23 30.45 -24.99
N VAL A 89 -15.94 30.27 -24.71
CA VAL A 89 -15.52 29.42 -23.59
C VAL A 89 -16.38 29.86 -22.40
N PRO A 90 -17.21 28.98 -21.80
CA PRO A 90 -17.97 29.37 -20.64
C PRO A 90 -16.96 29.84 -19.61
N ALA A 91 -17.08 31.10 -19.19
CA ALA A 91 -16.25 31.64 -18.13
C ALA A 91 -16.47 30.73 -16.91
N GLY A 92 -15.46 29.91 -16.59
CA GLY A 92 -15.40 29.22 -15.32
C GLY A 92 -15.65 30.25 -14.21
N GLU A 93 -16.36 29.82 -13.16
CA GLU A 93 -16.84 30.69 -12.07
C GLU A 93 -15.89 31.87 -11.79
N PRO A 94 -16.33 33.11 -12.04
CA PRO A 94 -15.48 34.27 -11.79
C PRO A 94 -15.26 34.42 -10.28
N ASN A 95 -14.01 34.56 -9.87
CA ASN A 95 -13.57 34.99 -8.53
C ASN A 95 -13.74 34.01 -7.37
N LYS A 96 -13.12 32.82 -7.42
CA LYS A 96 -12.35 32.42 -6.23
C LYS A 96 -10.90 32.90 -6.44
N PRO A 97 -10.35 33.74 -5.56
CA PRO A 97 -8.95 34.13 -5.66
C PRO A 97 -8.13 32.83 -5.69
N VAL A 98 -7.37 32.63 -6.77
CA VAL A 98 -6.44 31.50 -6.84
C VAL A 98 -5.46 31.71 -5.70
N THR A 99 -5.50 30.82 -4.69
CA THR A 99 -4.57 30.88 -3.57
C THR A 99 -3.17 30.73 -4.14
N VAL A 100 -2.43 31.82 -4.16
CA VAL A 100 -1.03 31.83 -4.57
C VAL A 100 -0.23 31.18 -3.44
N LEU A 101 0.54 30.14 -3.76
CA LEU A 101 1.43 29.50 -2.80
C LEU A 101 2.71 30.34 -2.71
N ASP A 102 2.75 31.32 -1.83
CA ASP A 102 3.93 32.18 -1.59
C ASP A 102 4.67 31.78 -0.31
N ASP A 103 5.80 32.44 -0.01
CA ASP A 103 6.57 32.20 1.22
C ASP A 103 5.70 32.42 2.48
N LYS A 104 4.79 33.40 2.45
CA LYS A 104 3.86 33.67 3.56
C LYS A 104 2.88 32.52 3.79
N PHE A 105 2.42 31.89 2.72
CA PHE A 105 1.59 30.69 2.79
C PHE A 105 2.34 29.56 3.48
N ILE A 106 3.62 29.34 3.13
CA ILE A 106 4.48 28.32 3.77
C ILE A 106 4.68 28.63 5.26
N ASP A 107 4.96 29.88 5.62
CA ASP A 107 5.07 30.30 7.02
C ASP A 107 3.77 30.08 7.80
N GLY A 108 2.62 30.32 7.16
CA GLY A 108 1.30 30.04 7.72
C GLY A 108 1.02 28.53 7.90
N LEU A 109 1.53 27.68 7.00
CA LEU A 109 1.45 26.23 7.15
C LEU A 109 2.29 25.73 8.33
N MET A 110 3.48 26.30 8.53
CA MET A 110 4.35 25.92 9.65
C MET A 110 3.75 26.22 11.03
N GLN A 111 2.77 27.12 11.11
CA GLN A 111 2.06 27.43 12.36
C GLN A 111 0.87 26.51 12.64
N MET A 112 0.50 25.64 11.69
CA MET A 112 -0.61 24.71 11.88
C MET A 112 -0.24 23.57 12.82
N GLU A 113 -1.15 23.24 13.73
CA GLU A 113 -1.01 22.10 14.61
C GLU A 113 -0.94 20.79 13.80
N GLY A 114 0.13 20.03 14.04
CA GLY A 114 0.43 18.77 13.35
C GLY A 114 1.41 18.89 12.16
N VAL A 115 1.69 20.11 11.66
CA VAL A 115 2.68 20.32 10.60
C VAL A 115 4.08 20.40 11.20
N GLU A 116 4.98 19.51 10.76
CA GLU A 116 6.39 19.50 11.18
C GLU A 116 7.27 20.32 10.23
N ALA A 117 6.99 20.24 8.92
CA ALA A 117 7.72 20.98 7.90
C ALA A 117 6.84 21.27 6.69
N ALA A 118 7.10 22.37 5.99
CA ALA A 118 6.51 22.68 4.69
C ALA A 118 7.60 23.23 3.77
N PHE A 119 7.65 22.77 2.52
CA PHE A 119 8.63 23.23 1.54
C PHE A 119 8.05 23.24 0.12
N PRO A 120 8.45 24.19 -0.74
CA PRO A 120 7.95 24.27 -2.10
C PRO A 120 8.60 23.21 -2.99
N GLU A 121 7.81 22.57 -3.85
CA GLU A 121 8.34 21.70 -4.89
C GLU A 121 8.62 22.54 -6.14
N MET A 122 9.89 22.91 -6.34
CA MET A 122 10.33 23.62 -7.56
C MET A 122 11.27 22.72 -8.35
N ARG A 123 10.93 22.48 -9.62
CA ARG A 123 11.70 21.62 -10.52
C ARG A 123 11.90 22.33 -11.85
N PHE A 124 13.10 22.24 -12.41
CA PHE A 124 13.41 22.85 -13.69
C PHE A 124 14.36 21.99 -14.52
N PRO A 125 14.26 22.03 -15.86
CA PRO A 125 15.15 21.30 -16.74
C PRO A 125 16.54 21.96 -16.79
N ALA A 126 17.60 21.15 -16.73
CA ALA A 126 18.98 21.59 -16.88
C ALA A 126 19.88 20.49 -17.46
N GLN A 127 20.99 20.90 -18.07
CA GLN A 127 22.08 20.02 -18.45
C GLN A 127 23.10 19.98 -17.30
N VAL A 128 23.44 18.78 -16.84
CA VAL A 128 24.39 18.56 -15.76
C VAL A 128 25.62 17.87 -16.34
N GLY A 129 26.76 18.55 -16.27
CA GLY A 129 28.03 18.11 -16.82
C GLY A 129 29.07 17.80 -15.74
N LEU A 130 29.72 16.65 -15.87
CA LEU A 130 30.86 16.24 -15.04
C LEU A 130 31.99 15.76 -15.96
N GLY A 131 33.09 16.52 -16.02
CA GLY A 131 34.20 16.22 -16.91
C GLY A 131 33.85 16.45 -18.39
N LYS A 132 33.82 15.38 -19.20
CA LYS A 132 33.49 15.44 -20.64
C LYS A 132 32.05 14.98 -20.96
N GLU A 133 31.36 14.42 -19.97
CA GLU A 133 29.99 13.93 -20.11
C GLU A 133 29.01 15.02 -19.68
N ASP A 134 27.91 15.16 -20.43
CA ASP A 134 26.82 16.09 -20.14
C ASP A 134 25.49 15.37 -20.32
N ARG A 135 24.59 15.51 -19.35
CA ARG A 135 23.28 14.83 -19.34
C ARG A 135 22.17 15.80 -19.01
N PHE A 136 21.15 15.80 -19.85
CA PHE A 136 19.90 16.48 -19.56
C PHE A 136 19.18 15.76 -18.40
N THR A 137 18.81 16.52 -17.38
CA THR A 137 18.00 16.04 -16.27
C THR A 137 17.14 17.17 -15.73
N PHE A 138 16.27 16.85 -14.79
CA PHE A 138 15.60 17.86 -14.01
C PHE A 138 16.32 18.04 -12.68
N ILE A 139 16.45 19.28 -12.26
CA ILE A 139 16.97 19.65 -10.95
C ILE A 139 15.80 20.05 -10.07
N GLN A 140 15.77 19.51 -8.86
CA GLN A 140 14.78 19.88 -7.85
C GLN A 140 15.40 20.79 -6.81
N VAL A 141 14.66 21.80 -6.40
CA VAL A 141 15.04 22.69 -5.32
C VAL A 141 14.57 22.08 -4.02
N VAL A 142 15.48 21.86 -3.08
CA VAL A 142 15.18 21.25 -1.78
C VAL A 142 15.89 22.03 -0.68
N THR A 143 15.18 22.39 0.39
CA THR A 143 15.75 23.11 1.52
C THR A 143 16.70 22.22 2.32
N ALA A 144 17.71 22.81 2.97
CA ALA A 144 18.62 22.14 3.89
C ALA A 144 17.85 21.51 5.07
N LYS A 145 16.74 22.12 5.49
CA LYS A 145 15.83 21.52 6.48
C LYS A 145 15.19 20.24 5.96
N ALA A 146 14.64 20.23 4.74
CA ALA A 146 14.05 19.03 4.13
C ALA A 146 15.09 17.93 3.87
N CYS A 147 16.33 18.28 3.54
CA CYS A 147 17.41 17.30 3.41
C CYS A 147 17.77 16.62 4.74
N ARG A 148 17.50 17.28 5.88
CA ARG A 148 17.73 16.74 7.22
C ARG A 148 16.52 15.99 7.80
N SER A 149 15.34 16.06 7.18
CA SER A 149 14.13 15.41 7.69
C SER A 149 14.09 13.90 7.44
N GLY A 150 15.06 13.34 6.70
CA GLY A 150 15.13 11.91 6.40
C GLY A 150 14.50 11.50 5.05
N LEU A 151 13.92 12.46 4.32
CA LEU A 151 13.40 12.29 2.95
C LEU A 151 14.44 11.80 1.94
N ILE A 152 15.70 12.16 2.18
CA ILE A 152 16.82 11.90 1.29
C ILE A 152 17.74 10.90 1.97
N GLN A 153 17.75 9.67 1.47
CA GLN A 153 18.76 8.69 1.86
C GLN A 153 20.07 8.98 1.12
N LEU A 154 21.11 9.26 1.90
CA LEU A 154 22.45 9.53 1.40
C LEU A 154 23.25 8.23 1.34
N ARG A 155 23.81 7.93 0.18
CA ARG A 155 24.81 6.86 -0.01
C ARG A 155 26.20 7.32 0.43
N ALA A 156 26.53 8.59 0.21
CA ALA A 156 27.81 9.18 0.56
C ALA A 156 27.67 10.70 0.77
N GLY A 157 28.52 11.28 1.61
CA GLY A 157 28.55 12.72 1.87
C GLY A 157 27.58 13.18 2.97
N GLN A 158 27.21 14.46 2.93
CA GLN A 158 26.37 15.10 3.95
C GLN A 158 25.27 15.96 3.28
N PRO A 159 24.13 16.17 3.95
CA PRO A 159 23.12 17.13 3.48
C PRO A 159 23.67 18.57 3.54
N TYR A 160 23.06 19.49 2.79
CA TYR A 160 23.47 20.90 2.77
C TYR A 160 23.58 21.49 4.19
N ALA A 161 24.59 22.33 4.42
CA ALA A 161 24.73 23.04 5.68
C ALA A 161 23.65 24.13 5.83
N SER A 162 23.42 24.90 4.76
CA SER A 162 22.43 25.97 4.67
C SER A 162 21.81 26.05 3.27
N ASP A 163 20.84 26.94 3.10
CA ASP A 163 20.09 27.10 1.85
C ASP A 163 20.81 28.00 0.80
N ASP A 164 21.93 28.59 1.18
CA ASP A 164 22.62 29.59 0.37
C ASP A 164 23.77 29.12 -0.53
N PRO A 165 24.63 28.14 -0.18
CA PRO A 165 25.83 27.84 -0.96
C PRO A 165 25.51 27.15 -2.30
N ASN A 166 26.40 27.26 -3.28
CA ASN A 166 26.30 26.54 -4.57
C ASN A 166 26.69 25.06 -4.39
N GLU A 167 25.96 24.37 -3.54
CA GLU A 167 26.11 22.94 -3.27
C GLU A 167 25.01 22.16 -4.00
N MET A 168 25.32 20.94 -4.40
CA MET A 168 24.34 20.06 -5.02
C MET A 168 24.44 18.65 -4.49
N MET A 169 23.32 17.94 -4.56
CA MET A 169 23.26 16.51 -4.31
C MET A 169 22.88 15.80 -5.60
N ILE A 170 23.52 14.68 -5.88
CA ILE A 170 23.36 13.95 -7.13
C ILE A 170 22.97 12.50 -6.88
N SER A 171 22.06 11.96 -7.67
CA SER A 171 21.65 10.56 -7.55
C SER A 171 22.75 9.60 -8.03
N ASP A 172 22.86 8.42 -7.40
CA ASP A 172 23.79 7.37 -7.84
C ASP A 172 23.55 6.97 -9.31
N SER A 173 22.29 6.93 -9.74
CA SER A 173 21.93 6.64 -11.14
C SER A 173 22.46 7.68 -12.13
N LEU A 174 22.40 8.96 -11.80
CA LEU A 174 22.91 10.02 -12.68
C LEU A 174 24.44 10.06 -12.63
N LEU A 175 25.03 9.85 -11.45
CA LEU A 175 26.48 9.78 -11.29
C LEU A 175 27.09 8.69 -12.18
N ARG A 176 26.49 7.49 -12.19
CA ARG A 176 26.89 6.39 -13.08
C ARG A 176 26.75 6.75 -14.56
N ARG A 177 25.70 7.46 -14.94
CA ARG A 177 25.47 7.93 -16.33
C ARG A 177 26.43 9.04 -16.76
N LEU A 178 27.02 9.75 -15.81
CA LEU A 178 28.08 10.74 -16.02
C LEU A 178 29.49 10.13 -15.96
N GLY A 179 29.60 8.80 -15.92
CA GLY A 179 30.87 8.07 -16.01
C GLY A 179 31.60 7.86 -14.68
N ASN A 180 31.03 8.25 -13.53
CA ASN A 180 31.59 7.96 -12.21
C ASN A 180 30.77 6.85 -11.52
N THR A 181 31.42 5.74 -11.17
CA THR A 181 30.78 4.58 -10.54
C THR A 181 30.99 4.49 -9.04
N LYS A 182 31.78 5.40 -8.44
CA LYS A 182 32.12 5.39 -7.01
C LYS A 182 31.55 6.62 -6.29
N PRO A 183 30.48 6.46 -5.47
CA PRO A 183 29.81 7.56 -4.77
C PRO A 183 30.75 8.42 -3.91
N GLU A 184 31.69 7.80 -3.20
CA GLU A 184 32.62 8.48 -2.29
C GLU A 184 33.56 9.45 -3.01
N THR A 185 33.98 9.10 -4.23
CA THR A 185 34.92 9.92 -5.00
C THR A 185 34.26 11.12 -5.69
N ALA A 186 32.94 11.13 -5.77
CA ALA A 186 32.16 12.20 -6.36
C ALA A 186 31.96 13.38 -5.41
N VAL A 187 31.95 13.13 -4.09
CA VAL A 187 31.81 14.17 -3.08
C VAL A 187 33.02 15.12 -3.14
N GLY A 188 32.75 16.42 -3.20
CA GLY A 188 33.74 17.48 -3.35
C GLY A 188 34.08 17.85 -4.80
N GLN A 189 33.62 17.09 -5.80
CA GLN A 189 33.85 17.44 -7.20
C GLN A 189 32.98 18.64 -7.63
N LYS A 190 33.51 19.42 -8.58
CA LYS A 190 32.79 20.52 -9.22
C LYS A 190 32.03 20.02 -10.43
N VAL A 191 30.76 20.39 -10.51
CA VAL A 191 29.82 20.07 -11.59
C VAL A 191 29.38 21.35 -12.26
N GLU A 192 29.24 21.33 -13.57
CA GLU A 192 28.65 22.42 -14.33
C GLU A 192 27.17 22.15 -14.55
N ILE A 193 26.33 23.09 -14.14
CA ILE A 193 24.89 23.09 -14.40
C ILE A 193 24.62 24.15 -15.45
N ARG A 194 24.03 23.73 -16.56
CA ARG A 194 23.65 24.58 -17.67
C ARG A 194 22.13 24.70 -17.74
N THR A 195 21.61 25.87 -17.42
CA THR A 195 20.16 26.14 -17.50
C THR A 195 19.78 26.52 -18.93
N ILE A 196 18.56 26.16 -19.30
CA ILE A 196 17.94 26.56 -20.56
C ILE A 196 17.09 27.80 -20.27
N ILE A 197 17.25 28.86 -21.05
CA ILE A 197 16.47 30.10 -20.95
C ILE A 197 15.92 30.43 -22.34
N LEU A 198 14.67 30.88 -22.42
CA LEU A 198 14.12 31.49 -23.63
C LEU A 198 14.50 32.98 -23.65
N ASP A 199 15.37 33.37 -24.58
CA ASP A 199 15.80 34.76 -24.75
C ASP A 199 14.93 35.43 -25.81
N PHE A 200 13.95 36.23 -25.39
CA PHE A 200 13.10 37.05 -26.27
C PHE A 200 13.64 38.47 -26.49
N SER A 201 14.95 38.68 -26.38
CA SER A 201 15.55 39.98 -26.72
C SER A 201 15.21 40.41 -28.15
N LEU A 202 15.22 41.73 -28.41
CA LEU A 202 14.88 42.27 -29.74
C LEU A 202 15.79 41.68 -30.83
N ALA A 203 17.07 41.40 -30.52
CA ALA A 203 18.02 40.79 -31.43
C ALA A 203 17.71 39.32 -31.75
N SER A 204 17.22 38.53 -30.79
CA SER A 204 16.85 37.14 -30.99
C SER A 204 15.49 37.00 -31.68
N LEU A 205 14.53 37.86 -31.36
CA LEU A 205 13.25 37.99 -32.08
C LEU A 205 13.44 38.43 -33.53
N MET A 206 14.35 39.38 -33.80
CA MET A 206 14.72 39.77 -35.16
C MET A 206 15.36 38.60 -35.94
N ARG A 207 16.21 37.78 -35.30
CA ARG A 207 16.73 36.57 -35.94
C ARG A 207 15.62 35.56 -36.24
N MET A 208 14.67 35.39 -35.34
CA MET A 208 13.52 34.49 -35.53
C MET A 208 12.56 34.98 -36.63
N ALA A 209 12.33 36.28 -36.72
CA ALA A 209 11.43 36.90 -37.71
C ALA A 209 12.05 37.03 -39.11
N PHE A 210 13.38 37.19 -39.22
CA PHE A 210 14.05 37.51 -40.48
C PHE A 210 15.02 36.42 -41.00
N ALA A 211 15.29 35.34 -40.26
CA ALA A 211 16.10 34.22 -40.77
C ALA A 211 15.27 33.30 -41.68
N ARG A 212 15.58 33.28 -42.99
CA ARG A 212 15.05 32.28 -43.93
C ARG A 212 15.58 30.89 -43.57
N GLY A 213 14.76 30.09 -42.88
CA GLY A 213 14.94 28.63 -42.78
C GLY A 213 15.27 28.03 -41.41
N ASP A 214 15.52 28.83 -40.37
CA ASP A 214 15.78 28.29 -39.01
C ASP A 214 14.86 28.96 -37.97
N GLN A 215 13.61 28.49 -37.90
CA GLN A 215 12.61 28.90 -36.89
C GLN A 215 12.85 28.18 -35.55
N ARG A 216 14.09 28.17 -35.06
CA ARG A 216 14.40 27.60 -33.74
C ARG A 216 14.09 28.62 -32.65
N LEU A 217 13.46 28.15 -31.57
CA LEU A 217 13.27 28.97 -30.36
C LEU A 217 14.63 29.54 -29.91
N PRO A 218 14.71 30.83 -29.54
CA PRO A 218 15.94 31.45 -29.09
C PRO A 218 16.29 30.95 -27.70
N ILE A 219 17.00 29.83 -27.65
CA ILE A 219 17.46 29.21 -26.41
C ILE A 219 18.86 29.73 -26.10
N SER A 220 19.01 30.39 -24.95
CA SER A 220 20.30 30.77 -24.37
C SER A 220 20.62 29.87 -23.19
N ASP A 221 21.89 29.51 -23.05
CA ASP A 221 22.37 28.73 -21.92
C ASP A 221 23.14 29.60 -20.91
N GLN A 222 22.90 29.39 -19.62
CA GLN A 222 23.75 29.94 -18.56
C GLN A 222 24.40 28.83 -17.74
N ARG A 223 25.70 29.01 -17.47
CA ARG A 223 26.53 28.03 -16.78
C ARG A 223 26.75 28.46 -15.34
N TYR A 224 26.52 27.52 -14.43
CA TYR A 224 26.72 27.67 -13.01
C TYR A 224 27.56 26.51 -12.50
N THR A 225 28.56 26.80 -11.65
CA THR A 225 29.38 25.75 -11.04
C THR A 225 28.87 25.44 -9.65
N PHE A 226 28.65 24.16 -9.38
CA PHE A 226 28.21 23.63 -8.11
C PHE A 226 29.20 22.59 -7.57
N THR A 227 29.25 22.42 -6.26
CA THR A 227 30.04 21.37 -5.61
C THR A 227 29.12 20.25 -5.14
N ILE A 228 29.47 19.00 -5.46
CA ILE A 228 28.72 17.84 -4.98
C ILE A 228 29.02 17.65 -3.49
N VAL A 229 28.01 17.75 -2.62
CA VAL A 229 28.17 17.51 -1.17
C VAL A 229 27.62 16.16 -0.73
N GLY A 230 26.73 15.57 -1.52
CA GLY A 230 26.10 14.29 -1.21
C GLY A 230 25.69 13.53 -2.46
N VAL A 231 25.77 12.20 -2.36
CA VAL A 231 25.21 11.27 -3.34
C VAL A 231 23.97 10.63 -2.75
N ILE A 232 22.84 10.81 -3.42
CA ILE A 232 21.53 10.32 -2.98
C ILE A 232 21.20 8.99 -3.64
N GLU A 233 20.51 8.12 -2.92
CA GLU A 233 19.98 6.90 -3.50
C GLU A 233 18.69 7.21 -4.27
N ARG A 234 18.65 6.82 -5.55
CA ARG A 234 17.42 6.97 -6.32
C ARG A 234 16.43 5.90 -5.88
N MET A 235 15.32 6.32 -5.28
CA MET A 235 14.23 5.43 -4.93
C MET A 235 13.52 4.96 -6.22
N GLY A 236 13.38 3.65 -6.40
CA GLY A 236 12.86 3.01 -7.61
C GLY A 236 11.33 3.03 -7.77
N PHE A 237 10.61 3.79 -6.96
CA PHE A 237 9.15 3.72 -6.90
C PHE A 237 8.49 4.82 -7.75
N GLY A 238 7.65 4.43 -8.72
CA GLY A 238 7.03 5.32 -9.72
C GLY A 238 5.80 6.10 -9.25
N GLY A 239 5.70 6.42 -7.94
CA GLY A 239 4.60 7.18 -7.35
C GLY A 239 4.89 8.69 -7.21
N PRO A 240 3.92 9.48 -6.69
CA PRO A 240 4.09 10.91 -6.40
C PRO A 240 5.03 11.15 -5.21
N MET A 241 6.32 10.86 -5.40
CA MET A 241 7.33 11.05 -4.38
C MET A 241 7.61 12.54 -4.18
N PRO A 242 7.94 12.97 -2.95
CA PRO A 242 8.34 14.35 -2.67
C PRO A 242 9.66 14.71 -3.37
N ILE A 243 10.49 13.71 -3.73
CA ILE A 243 11.75 13.91 -4.46
C ILE A 243 11.76 13.01 -5.69
N ARG A 244 11.77 13.62 -6.88
CA ARG A 244 11.63 12.93 -8.16
C ARG A 244 12.82 13.14 -9.10
N SER A 245 13.72 14.03 -8.73
CA SER A 245 14.80 14.48 -9.60
C SER A 245 16.13 13.80 -9.28
N ASP A 246 16.93 13.61 -10.31
CA ASP A 246 18.24 12.98 -10.20
C ASP A 246 19.31 13.92 -9.60
N ALA A 247 18.99 15.21 -9.42
CA ALA A 247 19.83 16.20 -8.80
C ALA A 247 19.00 17.17 -7.95
N CYS A 248 19.53 17.56 -6.80
CA CYS A 248 18.94 18.53 -5.89
C CYS A 248 19.89 19.71 -5.67
N ILE A 249 19.34 20.92 -5.49
CA ILE A 249 20.08 22.13 -5.11
C ILE A 249 19.32 22.92 -4.04
N PRO A 250 20.00 23.73 -3.21
CA PRO A 250 19.33 24.55 -2.21
C PRO A 250 18.66 25.79 -2.83
N PRO A 251 17.60 26.32 -2.20
CA PRO A 251 16.77 27.38 -2.77
C PRO A 251 17.48 28.73 -2.94
N GLY A 252 18.39 29.10 -2.04
CA GLY A 252 19.18 30.33 -2.17
C GLY A 252 20.12 30.27 -3.38
N ALA A 253 20.69 29.11 -3.70
CA ALA A 253 21.43 28.92 -4.93
C ALA A 253 20.52 28.94 -6.17
N ALA A 254 19.37 28.28 -6.10
CA ALA A 254 18.40 28.28 -7.19
C ALA A 254 17.85 29.69 -7.48
N GLY A 255 17.65 30.53 -6.47
CA GLY A 255 17.13 31.90 -6.61
C GLY A 255 18.08 32.83 -7.38
N ARG A 256 19.39 32.57 -7.34
CA ARG A 256 20.40 33.33 -8.10
C ARG A 256 20.54 32.87 -9.55
N MET A 257 19.97 31.73 -9.90
CA MET A 257 20.03 31.19 -11.25
C MET A 257 18.91 31.76 -12.11
N ARG A 258 19.26 32.16 -13.32
CA ARG A 258 18.28 32.47 -14.36
C ARG A 258 17.86 31.14 -15.01
N LYS A 259 16.63 30.73 -14.78
CA LYS A 259 16.12 29.40 -15.15
C LYS A 259 14.71 29.48 -15.72
N LEU A 260 14.39 28.56 -16.61
CA LEU A 260 13.05 28.36 -17.12
C LEU A 260 12.27 27.50 -16.11
N VAL A 261 11.36 28.11 -15.36
CA VAL A 261 10.45 27.41 -14.45
C VAL A 261 9.26 26.94 -15.27
N LEU A 262 9.43 25.82 -15.98
CA LEU A 262 8.32 25.10 -16.61
C LEU A 262 8.00 23.90 -15.74
N THR A 263 6.97 24.04 -14.92
CA THR A 263 6.40 22.94 -14.13
C THR A 263 5.30 22.21 -14.90
N GLY A 264 4.72 22.84 -15.94
CA GLY A 264 3.84 22.22 -16.93
C GLY A 264 3.73 23.00 -18.25
N VAL A 265 3.15 22.38 -19.28
CA VAL A 265 2.88 23.03 -20.59
C VAL A 265 1.87 24.17 -20.46
N SER A 266 1.05 24.17 -19.40
CA SER A 266 0.11 25.22 -19.03
C SER A 266 0.78 26.52 -18.60
N ASP A 267 1.99 26.45 -18.02
CA ASP A 267 2.71 27.61 -17.46
C ASP A 267 3.20 28.55 -18.59
N LEU A 268 3.33 28.03 -19.81
CA LEU A 268 3.64 28.80 -21.02
C LEU A 268 2.49 29.73 -21.47
N PHE A 269 1.26 29.47 -21.00
CA PHE A 269 0.05 30.20 -21.39
C PHE A 269 -0.53 31.05 -20.24
N GLN A 270 0.10 31.04 -19.05
CA GLN A 270 -0.34 31.86 -17.93
C GLN A 270 0.25 33.29 -18.02
N PRO A 271 -0.52 34.34 -17.63
CA PRO A 271 0.00 35.70 -17.54
C PRO A 271 1.19 35.78 -16.59
N ALA A 272 2.22 36.54 -16.93
CA ALA A 272 3.46 36.67 -16.14
C ALA A 272 3.24 37.09 -14.67
N GLU A 273 2.12 37.76 -14.35
CA GLU A 273 1.73 38.14 -12.99
C GLU A 273 1.23 36.96 -12.13
N GLN A 274 0.73 35.87 -12.73
CA GLN A 274 0.31 34.64 -12.03
C GLN A 274 1.44 33.62 -11.88
N MET A 275 2.59 33.85 -12.51
CA MET A 275 3.81 33.04 -12.33
C MET A 275 4.53 33.33 -11.00
N ALA A 276 4.01 34.25 -10.17
CA ALA A 276 4.60 34.66 -8.90
C ALA A 276 4.12 33.77 -7.74
N GLY A 277 4.46 32.48 -7.77
CA GLY A 277 4.14 31.54 -6.68
C GLY A 277 4.65 30.13 -6.96
N TYR A 278 4.65 29.28 -5.92
CA TYR A 278 4.97 27.87 -6.04
C TYR A 278 3.80 27.10 -6.68
N SER A 279 4.10 26.13 -7.55
CA SER A 279 3.07 25.29 -8.19
C SER A 279 2.53 24.22 -7.23
N THR A 280 3.39 23.72 -6.34
CA THR A 280 3.08 22.70 -5.35
C THR A 280 3.91 22.96 -4.10
N VAL A 281 3.34 22.72 -2.92
CA VAL A 281 4.02 22.72 -1.63
C VAL A 281 3.83 21.35 -1.00
N THR A 282 4.93 20.73 -0.58
CA THR A 282 4.89 19.48 0.19
C THR A 282 4.88 19.83 1.67
N VAL A 283 3.92 19.27 2.40
CA VAL A 283 3.74 19.43 3.84
C VAL A 283 4.02 18.08 4.51
N ARG A 284 4.88 18.08 5.53
CA ARG A 284 5.15 16.95 6.39
C ARG A 284 4.37 17.09 7.69
N VAL A 285 3.69 16.04 8.07
CA VAL A 285 2.89 15.93 9.29
C VAL A 285 3.64 15.09 10.33
N ALA A 286 3.45 15.37 11.62
CA ALA A 286 4.15 14.67 12.70
C ALA A 286 3.75 13.18 12.85
N SER A 287 2.54 12.81 12.40
CA SER A 287 2.09 11.41 12.41
C SER A 287 1.10 11.11 11.26
N PRO A 288 1.03 9.85 10.79
CA PRO A 288 0.12 9.48 9.71
C PRO A 288 -1.36 9.69 10.07
N SER A 289 -1.70 9.59 11.35
CA SER A 289 -3.06 9.81 11.86
C SER A 289 -3.54 11.27 11.75
N GLN A 290 -2.61 12.23 11.67
CA GLN A 290 -2.94 13.65 11.57
C GLN A 290 -3.10 14.10 10.12
N VAL A 291 -2.69 13.28 9.15
CA VAL A 291 -2.72 13.58 7.71
C VAL A 291 -4.13 13.98 7.28
N ALA A 292 -5.14 13.16 7.57
CA ALA A 292 -6.54 13.44 7.22
C ALA A 292 -7.08 14.74 7.87
N THR A 293 -6.61 15.10 9.07
CA THR A 293 -7.05 16.32 9.76
C THR A 293 -6.42 17.57 9.14
N VAL A 294 -5.13 17.52 8.81
CA VAL A 294 -4.41 18.61 8.15
C VAL A 294 -4.92 18.79 6.72
N GLU A 295 -5.19 17.70 6.03
CA GLU A 295 -5.75 17.68 4.69
C GLU A 295 -7.12 18.37 4.63
N ALA A 296 -8.06 17.99 5.49
CA ALA A 296 -9.39 18.62 5.53
C ALA A 296 -9.28 20.15 5.72
N LYS A 297 -8.38 20.62 6.59
CA LYS A 297 -8.13 22.06 6.80
C LYS A 297 -7.56 22.75 5.55
N LEU A 298 -6.78 22.06 4.74
CA LEU A 298 -6.20 22.58 3.49
C LEU A 298 -7.23 22.59 2.35
N GLU A 299 -8.06 21.56 2.26
CA GLU A 299 -9.16 21.49 1.29
C GLU A 299 -10.24 22.54 1.56
N GLU A 300 -10.54 22.83 2.84
CA GLU A 300 -11.43 23.94 3.23
C GLU A 300 -10.94 25.30 2.73
N ARG A 301 -9.61 25.49 2.59
CA ARG A 301 -8.99 26.68 2.01
C ARG A 301 -9.01 26.70 0.48
N GLY A 302 -9.68 25.74 -0.15
CA GLY A 302 -9.82 25.62 -1.60
C GLY A 302 -8.59 25.06 -2.31
N LEU A 303 -7.69 24.42 -1.57
CA LEU A 303 -6.49 23.78 -2.13
C LEU A 303 -6.79 22.35 -2.52
N ARG A 304 -6.00 21.80 -3.44
CA ARG A 304 -6.03 20.37 -3.76
C ARG A 304 -4.88 19.68 -3.03
N THR A 305 -5.22 18.67 -2.25
CA THR A 305 -4.27 17.84 -1.52
C THR A 305 -4.12 16.49 -2.21
N PHE A 306 -2.97 15.87 -1.98
CA PHE A 306 -2.69 14.49 -2.35
C PHE A 306 -1.81 13.89 -1.27
N ALA A 307 -2.35 12.94 -0.50
CA ALA A 307 -1.59 12.15 0.46
C ALA A 307 -1.43 10.71 -0.02
N LEU A 308 -0.27 10.12 0.25
CA LEU A 308 -0.04 8.70 -0.03
C LEU A 308 -0.88 7.80 0.89
N MET A 309 -1.23 8.30 2.08
CA MET A 309 -2.08 7.60 3.03
C MET A 309 -3.46 7.29 2.43
N ASP A 310 -4.07 8.21 1.68
CA ASP A 310 -5.36 7.98 1.02
C ASP A 310 -5.27 6.87 -0.02
N GLN A 311 -4.18 6.85 -0.78
CA GLN A 311 -3.95 5.81 -1.78
C GLN A 311 -3.78 4.44 -1.11
N LEU A 312 -3.14 4.37 0.05
CA LEU A 312 -3.07 3.14 0.84
C LEU A 312 -4.42 2.74 1.43
N GLU A 313 -5.22 3.68 1.92
CA GLU A 313 -6.57 3.38 2.40
C GLU A 313 -7.47 2.86 1.27
N GLU A 314 -7.36 3.43 0.09
CA GLU A 314 -8.07 2.97 -1.10
C GLU A 314 -7.61 1.56 -1.53
N MET A 315 -6.31 1.30 -1.52
CA MET A 315 -5.76 -0.03 -1.73
C MET A 315 -6.25 -1.03 -0.67
N GLN A 316 -6.29 -0.64 0.61
CA GLN A 316 -6.81 -1.46 1.69
C GLN A 316 -8.29 -1.80 1.48
N LYS A 317 -9.12 -0.83 1.04
CA LYS A 317 -10.51 -1.10 0.65
C LYS A 317 -10.58 -2.12 -0.50
N GLY A 318 -9.70 -2.01 -1.49
CA GLY A 318 -9.58 -2.99 -2.58
C GLY A 318 -9.22 -4.39 -2.07
N PHE A 319 -8.25 -4.50 -1.16
CA PHE A 319 -7.88 -5.79 -0.57
C PHE A 319 -9.01 -6.40 0.29
N ILE A 320 -9.80 -5.59 1.00
CA ILE A 320 -10.98 -6.08 1.75
C ILE A 320 -11.96 -6.79 0.80
N ILE A 321 -12.16 -6.26 -0.41
CA ILE A 321 -13.02 -6.89 -1.43
C ILE A 321 -12.45 -8.24 -1.86
N VAL A 322 -11.13 -8.32 -2.07
CA VAL A 322 -10.45 -9.58 -2.42
C VAL A 322 -10.56 -10.60 -1.28
N ASP A 323 -10.36 -10.17 -0.03
CA ASP A 323 -10.49 -11.01 1.16
C ASP A 323 -11.92 -11.54 1.32
N MET A 324 -12.95 -10.72 1.04
CA MET A 324 -14.34 -11.17 1.03
C MET A 324 -14.60 -12.25 -0.01
N PHE A 325 -14.03 -12.10 -1.21
CA PHE A 325 -14.14 -13.12 -2.27
C PHE A 325 -13.43 -14.42 -1.87
N LEU A 326 -12.21 -14.33 -1.33
CA LEU A 326 -11.47 -15.50 -0.84
C LEU A 326 -12.21 -16.19 0.32
N LEU A 327 -12.81 -15.42 1.22
CA LEU A 327 -13.64 -15.95 2.29
C LEU A 327 -14.86 -16.69 1.73
N ALA A 328 -15.53 -16.17 0.70
CA ALA A 328 -16.64 -16.85 0.06
C ALA A 328 -16.22 -18.22 -0.53
N VAL A 329 -15.06 -18.29 -1.18
CA VAL A 329 -14.50 -19.56 -1.69
C VAL A 329 -14.13 -20.50 -0.54
N GLY A 330 -13.51 -19.98 0.52
CA GLY A 330 -13.19 -20.73 1.73
C GLY A 330 -14.43 -21.33 2.40
N MET A 331 -15.54 -20.58 2.43
CA MET A 331 -16.82 -21.04 2.97
C MET A 331 -17.38 -22.26 2.22
N ILE A 332 -17.15 -22.38 0.91
CA ILE A 332 -17.53 -23.56 0.14
C ILE A 332 -16.75 -24.79 0.66
N GLY A 333 -15.44 -24.67 0.83
CA GLY A 333 -14.60 -25.75 1.37
C GLY A 333 -15.01 -26.18 2.77
N VAL A 334 -15.31 -25.20 3.64
CA VAL A 334 -15.81 -25.44 5.00
C VAL A 334 -17.19 -26.11 4.97
N THR A 335 -18.07 -25.73 4.04
CA THR A 335 -19.38 -26.36 3.87
C THR A 335 -19.23 -27.84 3.47
N VAL A 336 -18.36 -28.15 2.52
CA VAL A 336 -18.07 -29.53 2.12
C VAL A 336 -17.50 -30.34 3.29
N ALA A 337 -16.59 -29.76 4.07
CA ALA A 337 -16.06 -30.40 5.27
C ALA A 337 -17.18 -30.66 6.31
N SER A 338 -18.10 -29.71 6.49
CA SER A 338 -19.24 -29.85 7.42
C SER A 338 -20.19 -30.99 7.01
N LEU A 339 -20.47 -31.16 5.71
CA LEU A 339 -21.26 -32.29 5.21
C LEU A 339 -20.54 -33.62 5.46
N GLY A 340 -19.21 -33.63 5.34
CA GLY A 340 -18.37 -34.77 5.73
C GLY A 340 -18.56 -35.13 7.21
N ILE A 341 -18.58 -34.14 8.10
CA ILE A 341 -18.86 -34.34 9.53
C ILE A 341 -20.26 -34.91 9.74
N VAL A 342 -21.30 -34.34 9.12
CA VAL A 342 -22.68 -34.84 9.24
C VAL A 342 -22.75 -36.30 8.85
N ASN A 343 -22.23 -36.67 7.68
CA ASN A 343 -22.26 -38.04 7.18
C ASN A 343 -21.53 -39.01 8.13
N THR A 344 -20.38 -38.58 8.64
CA THR A 344 -19.58 -39.33 9.61
C THR A 344 -20.34 -39.58 10.91
N MET A 345 -21.01 -38.54 11.42
CA MET A 345 -21.74 -38.59 12.69
C MET A 345 -22.99 -39.45 12.57
N VAL A 346 -23.76 -39.32 11.49
CA VAL A 346 -24.93 -40.19 11.24
C VAL A 346 -24.51 -41.66 11.22
N MET A 347 -23.43 -41.99 10.51
CA MET A 347 -22.92 -43.36 10.49
C MET A 347 -22.45 -43.83 11.87
N SER A 348 -21.74 -43.00 12.63
CA SER A 348 -21.28 -43.30 14.00
C SER A 348 -22.46 -43.66 14.92
N ILE A 349 -23.56 -42.92 14.81
CA ILE A 349 -24.78 -43.16 15.59
C ILE A 349 -25.43 -44.49 15.20
N LEU A 350 -25.49 -44.81 13.91
CA LEU A 350 -26.07 -46.07 13.42
C LEU A 350 -25.24 -47.29 13.85
N GLU A 351 -23.91 -47.18 13.83
CA GLU A 351 -23.02 -48.27 14.31
C GLU A 351 -23.12 -48.49 15.82
N ARG A 352 -23.45 -47.45 16.58
CA ARG A 352 -23.53 -47.48 18.04
C ARG A 352 -24.97 -47.44 18.56
N TYR A 353 -25.94 -47.77 17.70
CA TYR A 353 -27.36 -47.65 18.02
C TYR A 353 -27.75 -48.42 19.28
N ARG A 354 -27.26 -49.65 19.42
CA ARG A 354 -27.45 -50.49 20.61
C ARG A 354 -26.76 -49.93 21.86
N GLU A 355 -25.54 -49.39 21.74
CA GLU A 355 -24.82 -48.79 22.86
C GLU A 355 -25.60 -47.58 23.44
N ILE A 356 -26.18 -46.76 22.56
CA ILE A 356 -27.03 -45.62 22.97
C ILE A 356 -28.28 -46.13 23.69
N GLY A 357 -28.92 -47.19 23.18
CA GLY A 357 -30.07 -47.83 23.82
C GLY A 357 -29.75 -48.35 25.23
N VAL A 358 -28.61 -49.02 25.40
CA VAL A 358 -28.13 -49.50 26.72
C VAL A 358 -27.87 -48.32 27.67
N MET A 359 -27.19 -47.27 27.20
CA MET A 359 -26.94 -46.06 28.02
C MET A 359 -28.23 -45.45 28.54
N LYS A 360 -29.25 -45.31 27.67
CA LYS A 360 -30.55 -44.77 28.06
C LYS A 360 -31.32 -45.70 29.00
N ALA A 361 -31.25 -47.01 28.80
CA ALA A 361 -31.88 -47.99 29.69
C ALA A 361 -31.27 -48.00 31.11
N VAL A 362 -29.98 -47.70 31.23
CA VAL A 362 -29.26 -47.57 32.51
C VAL A 362 -29.48 -46.19 33.17
N GLY A 363 -30.14 -45.25 32.48
CA GLY A 363 -30.58 -43.96 33.03
C GLY A 363 -29.89 -42.72 32.46
N ALA A 364 -29.16 -42.82 31.34
CA ALA A 364 -28.64 -41.64 30.65
C ALA A 364 -29.78 -40.78 30.06
N THR A 365 -29.72 -39.46 30.28
CA THR A 365 -30.72 -38.54 29.71
C THR A 365 -30.43 -38.26 28.23
N ASP A 366 -31.45 -37.79 27.49
CA ASP A 366 -31.30 -37.35 26.10
C ASP A 366 -30.21 -36.26 25.97
N GLY A 367 -30.11 -35.38 26.97
CA GLY A 367 -29.07 -34.35 27.05
C GLY A 367 -27.67 -34.90 27.28
N ASP A 368 -27.52 -36.01 28.01
CA ASP A 368 -26.23 -36.67 28.21
C ASP A 368 -25.73 -37.28 26.90
N VAL A 369 -26.60 -38.01 26.20
CA VAL A 369 -26.31 -38.56 24.85
C VAL A 369 -25.95 -37.43 23.90
N GLN A 370 -26.71 -36.33 23.93
CA GLN A 370 -26.46 -35.16 23.08
C GLN A 370 -25.08 -34.53 23.36
N ARG A 371 -24.69 -34.38 24.63
CA ARG A 371 -23.38 -33.80 24.97
C ARG A 371 -22.22 -34.68 24.53
N ILE A 372 -22.31 -36.00 24.69
CA ILE A 372 -21.24 -36.94 24.28
C ILE A 372 -20.87 -36.72 22.80
N PHE A 373 -21.86 -36.72 21.91
CA PHE A 373 -21.64 -36.55 20.48
C PHE A 373 -21.31 -35.09 20.08
N LEU A 374 -21.80 -34.07 20.82
CA LEU A 374 -21.38 -32.68 20.61
C LEU A 374 -19.91 -32.47 20.99
N PHE A 375 -19.43 -33.07 22.08
CA PHE A 375 -18.01 -33.05 22.42
C PHE A 375 -17.17 -33.80 21.38
N GLU A 376 -17.65 -34.92 20.84
CA GLU A 376 -16.98 -35.64 19.75
C GLU A 376 -16.81 -34.75 18.50
N SER A 377 -17.88 -34.11 18.03
CA SER A 377 -17.81 -33.16 16.89
C SER A 377 -16.95 -31.93 17.20
N GLY A 378 -17.06 -31.35 18.40
CA GLY A 378 -16.21 -30.24 18.83
C GLY A 378 -14.73 -30.60 18.84
N MET A 379 -14.37 -31.82 19.23
CA MET A 379 -12.98 -32.30 19.20
C MET A 379 -12.46 -32.54 17.79
N ILE A 380 -13.30 -33.03 16.87
CA ILE A 380 -12.96 -33.07 15.43
C ILE A 380 -12.66 -31.65 14.92
N GLY A 381 -13.48 -30.67 15.29
CA GLY A 381 -13.26 -29.26 14.94
C GLY A 381 -12.00 -28.68 15.55
N LEU A 382 -11.68 -29.00 16.80
CA LEU A 382 -10.48 -28.53 17.48
C LEU A 382 -9.21 -29.11 16.83
N LEU A 383 -9.19 -30.42 16.60
CA LEU A 383 -8.07 -31.09 15.90
C LEU A 383 -7.96 -30.58 14.46
N GLY A 384 -9.08 -30.45 13.76
CA GLY A 384 -9.13 -29.93 12.40
C GLY A 384 -8.61 -28.49 12.30
N GLY A 385 -8.97 -27.63 13.26
CA GLY A 385 -8.49 -26.25 13.33
C GLY A 385 -7.00 -26.18 13.67
N ALA A 386 -6.55 -26.94 14.67
CA ALA A 386 -5.14 -26.97 15.08
C ALA A 386 -4.23 -27.49 13.95
N PHE A 387 -4.58 -28.62 13.34
CA PHE A 387 -3.82 -29.18 12.23
C PHE A 387 -3.99 -28.36 10.94
N GLY A 388 -5.13 -27.69 10.73
CA GLY A 388 -5.35 -26.74 9.64
C GLY A 388 -4.42 -25.53 9.73
N LEU A 389 -4.27 -24.97 10.94
CA LEU A 389 -3.28 -23.92 11.20
C LEU A 389 -1.85 -24.40 10.98
N ALA A 390 -1.52 -25.59 11.48
CA ALA A 390 -0.20 -26.16 11.28
C ALA A 390 0.10 -26.36 9.79
N LEU A 391 -0.89 -26.84 9.02
CA LEU A 391 -0.79 -26.97 7.56
C LEU A 391 -0.60 -25.61 6.89
N ALA A 392 -1.38 -24.59 7.25
CA ALA A 392 -1.26 -23.25 6.71
C ALA A 392 0.13 -22.64 7.00
N TRP A 393 0.67 -22.86 8.19
CA TRP A 393 2.01 -22.42 8.57
C TRP A 393 3.10 -23.14 7.78
N VAL A 394 2.99 -24.46 7.58
CA VAL A 394 3.91 -25.23 6.74
C VAL A 394 3.87 -24.76 5.28
N VAL A 395 2.67 -24.55 4.73
CA VAL A 395 2.49 -24.03 3.36
C VAL A 395 3.13 -22.65 3.23
N SER A 396 2.90 -21.77 4.20
CA SER A 396 3.52 -20.45 4.23
C SER A 396 5.04 -20.53 4.27
N PHE A 397 5.61 -21.40 5.11
CA PHE A 397 7.05 -21.61 5.17
C PHE A 397 7.63 -22.05 3.82
N VAL A 398 6.98 -23.02 3.16
CA VAL A 398 7.39 -23.51 1.84
C VAL A 398 7.31 -22.39 0.80
N ILE A 399 6.20 -21.64 0.74
CA ILE A 399 6.02 -20.55 -0.22
C ILE A 399 7.07 -19.46 0.01
N ASN A 400 7.27 -19.04 1.27
CA ASN A 400 8.28 -18.03 1.60
C ASN A 400 9.69 -18.49 1.20
N GLN A 401 10.06 -19.75 1.44
CA GLN A 401 11.35 -20.31 1.01
C GLN A 401 11.50 -20.32 -0.51
N VAL A 402 10.49 -20.81 -1.22
CA VAL A 402 10.53 -20.93 -2.68
C VAL A 402 10.60 -19.57 -3.33
N VAL A 403 9.69 -18.65 -2.96
CA VAL A 403 9.63 -17.31 -3.55
C VAL A 403 10.91 -16.54 -3.26
N ASN A 404 11.33 -16.45 -1.99
CA ASN A 404 12.56 -15.73 -1.66
C ASN A 404 13.80 -16.40 -2.27
N GLY A 405 13.83 -17.72 -2.47
CA GLY A 405 14.91 -18.41 -3.16
C GLY A 405 15.04 -18.02 -4.64
N PHE A 406 13.92 -17.78 -5.33
CA PHE A 406 13.93 -17.23 -6.69
C PHE A 406 14.28 -15.74 -6.70
N THR A 407 13.66 -14.94 -5.84
CA THR A 407 13.82 -13.47 -5.85
C THR A 407 15.18 -13.01 -5.30
N ALA A 408 15.84 -13.80 -4.44
CA ALA A 408 17.20 -13.51 -3.98
C ALA A 408 18.23 -13.53 -5.12
N ARG A 409 17.97 -14.26 -6.21
CA ARG A 409 18.82 -14.24 -7.42
C ARG A 409 18.72 -12.91 -8.17
N GLU A 410 17.65 -12.15 -7.96
CA GLU A 410 17.40 -10.84 -8.56
C GLU A 410 17.75 -9.68 -7.61
N GLY A 411 18.28 -9.96 -6.42
CA GLY A 411 18.75 -8.94 -5.47
C GLY A 411 17.65 -8.22 -4.69
N VAL A 412 16.42 -8.75 -4.68
CA VAL A 412 15.30 -8.18 -3.92
C VAL A 412 15.38 -8.64 -2.45
N PRO A 413 15.13 -7.75 -1.47
CA PRO A 413 15.16 -8.09 -0.04
C PRO A 413 14.11 -9.16 0.33
N PHE A 414 14.36 -9.85 1.45
CA PHE A 414 13.48 -10.89 1.99
C PHE A 414 12.12 -10.29 2.38
N ILE A 415 11.06 -10.76 1.73
CA ILE A 415 9.68 -10.33 2.00
C ILE A 415 8.92 -11.47 2.70
N GLN A 416 8.22 -11.14 3.79
CA GLN A 416 7.29 -12.04 4.45
C GLN A 416 5.90 -11.88 3.84
N TYR A 417 5.49 -12.84 3.00
CA TYR A 417 4.21 -12.77 2.29
C TYR A 417 2.99 -13.13 3.14
N PHE A 418 3.20 -13.75 4.30
CA PHE A 418 2.13 -14.23 5.16
C PHE A 418 2.31 -13.68 6.57
N SER A 419 1.23 -13.18 7.14
CA SER A 419 1.17 -12.70 8.53
C SER A 419 0.14 -13.53 9.29
N PHE A 420 0.56 -14.20 10.36
CA PHE A 420 -0.31 -14.99 11.25
C PHE A 420 -0.50 -14.28 12.59
N PRO A 421 -1.36 -13.25 12.66
CA PRO A 421 -1.65 -12.60 13.93
C PRO A 421 -2.41 -13.56 14.85
N TRP A 422 -2.19 -13.44 16.16
CA TRP A 422 -2.75 -14.35 17.16
C TRP A 422 -4.28 -14.44 17.10
N TRP A 423 -4.96 -13.34 16.76
CA TRP A 423 -6.42 -13.29 16.62
C TRP A 423 -6.92 -14.12 15.43
N LEU A 424 -6.15 -14.21 14.35
CA LEU A 424 -6.48 -15.05 13.20
C LEU A 424 -6.32 -16.53 13.55
N CYS A 425 -5.27 -16.87 14.30
CA CYS A 425 -5.06 -18.25 14.78
C CYS A 425 -6.18 -18.69 15.73
N LEU A 426 -6.47 -17.88 16.75
CA LEU A 426 -7.56 -18.20 17.68
C LEU A 426 -8.92 -18.17 16.98
N GLY A 427 -9.15 -17.20 16.09
CA GLY A 427 -10.36 -17.09 15.28
C GLY A 427 -10.56 -18.31 14.38
N GLY A 428 -9.50 -18.81 13.73
CA GLY A 428 -9.54 -20.00 12.89
C GLY A 428 -9.87 -21.28 13.66
N ILE A 429 -9.24 -21.50 14.83
CA ILE A 429 -9.57 -22.65 15.70
C ILE A 429 -11.01 -22.53 16.21
N GLY A 430 -11.39 -21.36 16.71
CA GLY A 430 -12.74 -21.10 17.22
C GLY A 430 -13.80 -21.31 16.15
N PHE A 431 -13.56 -20.82 14.93
CA PHE A 431 -14.42 -21.00 13.78
C PHE A 431 -14.54 -22.48 13.37
N SER A 432 -13.43 -23.23 13.37
CA SER A 432 -13.43 -24.67 13.10
C SER A 432 -14.28 -25.45 14.11
N VAL A 433 -14.14 -25.15 15.39
CA VAL A 433 -14.96 -25.75 16.46
C VAL A 433 -16.44 -25.38 16.26
N LEU A 434 -16.74 -24.11 16.00
CA LEU A 434 -18.09 -23.63 15.77
C LEU A 434 -18.78 -24.36 14.61
N VAL A 435 -18.12 -24.45 13.45
CA VAL A 435 -18.65 -25.15 12.27
C VAL A 435 -18.88 -26.63 12.59
N SER A 436 -17.95 -27.27 13.28
CA SER A 436 -18.05 -28.70 13.61
C SER A 436 -19.19 -28.97 14.59
N LEU A 437 -19.39 -28.09 15.57
CA LEU A 437 -20.55 -28.15 16.47
C LEU A 437 -21.85 -27.97 15.69
N ILE A 438 -21.95 -26.96 14.82
CA ILE A 438 -23.15 -26.71 13.99
C ILE A 438 -23.48 -27.95 13.14
N ALA A 439 -22.47 -28.53 12.48
CA ALA A 439 -22.62 -29.77 11.72
C ALA A 439 -23.08 -30.95 12.61
N GLY A 440 -22.61 -31.01 13.85
CA GLY A 440 -22.99 -32.02 14.83
C GLY A 440 -24.42 -31.88 15.38
N ILE A 441 -25.02 -30.69 15.39
CA ILE A 441 -26.34 -30.47 16.04
C ILE A 441 -27.43 -31.41 15.50
N TYR A 442 -27.55 -31.54 14.17
CA TYR A 442 -28.55 -32.40 13.55
C TYR A 442 -28.39 -33.89 13.92
N PRO A 443 -27.25 -34.54 13.63
CA PRO A 443 -27.08 -35.96 13.94
C PRO A 443 -27.18 -36.22 15.44
N THR A 444 -26.63 -35.34 16.26
CA THR A 444 -26.61 -35.52 17.71
C THR A 444 -28.01 -35.41 18.35
N ARG A 445 -28.88 -34.52 17.85
CA ARG A 445 -30.30 -34.49 18.24
C ARG A 445 -31.03 -35.77 17.84
N ARG A 446 -30.71 -36.32 16.66
CA ARG A 446 -31.28 -37.59 16.19
C ARG A 446 -30.84 -38.77 17.08
N ALA A 447 -29.58 -38.79 17.53
CA ALA A 447 -29.05 -39.81 18.46
C ALA A 447 -29.75 -39.80 19.83
N ALA A 448 -30.03 -38.61 20.36
CA ALA A 448 -30.67 -38.46 21.66
C ALA A 448 -32.10 -39.06 21.69
N HIS A 449 -32.83 -38.99 20.57
CA HIS A 449 -34.21 -39.48 20.45
C HIS A 449 -34.33 -40.97 20.08
N VAL A 450 -33.26 -41.75 20.21
CA VAL A 450 -33.32 -43.21 20.03
C VAL A 450 -34.18 -43.83 21.13
N ASP A 451 -35.14 -44.67 20.74
CA ASP A 451 -35.99 -45.43 21.66
C ASP A 451 -35.19 -46.63 22.22
N PRO A 452 -34.97 -46.71 23.55
CA PRO A 452 -34.21 -47.81 24.16
C PRO A 452 -34.82 -49.19 23.88
N VAL A 453 -36.15 -49.29 23.79
CA VAL A 453 -36.85 -50.57 23.56
C VAL A 453 -36.58 -51.06 22.14
N VAL A 454 -36.63 -50.16 21.16
CA VAL A 454 -36.34 -50.47 19.75
C VAL A 454 -34.85 -50.77 19.57
N ALA A 455 -33.97 -50.00 20.19
CA ALA A 455 -32.52 -50.16 20.09
C ALA A 455 -32.00 -51.47 20.67
N LEU A 456 -32.66 -52.02 21.71
CA LEU A 456 -32.29 -53.30 22.32
C LEU A 456 -32.92 -54.51 21.63
N ARG A 457 -33.95 -54.29 20.80
CA ARG A 457 -34.67 -55.35 20.06
C ARG A 457 -34.11 -55.62 18.67
N HIS A 458 -33.28 -54.73 18.14
CA HIS A 458 -32.64 -54.88 16.84
C HIS A 458 -31.42 -55.82 16.92
N ASP A 459 -31.48 -56.92 16.15
CA ASP A 459 -30.33 -57.71 15.68
C ASP A 459 -29.95 -57.31 14.26
#